data_AF-A0A939TTA6-F1
#
_entry.id   AF-A0A939TTA6-F1
#
_cell.length_a   1.000
_cell.length_b   1.000
_cell.length_c   1.000
_cell.angle_alpha   90.00
_cell.angle_beta   90.00
_cell.angle_gamma   90.00
#
_symmetry.space_group_name_H-M   'P 1'
#
loop_
_entity.id
_entity.type
_entity.pdbx_description
1 polymer ?
#
loop_
_entity_poly.entity_id
_entity_poly.type
_entity_poly.pdbx_seq_one_letter_code
_entity_poly.pdbx_strand_id
1 'polypeptide(L)'
;MAAQALTDAQKEQIKLRATFLNNIGVGVILIGVFTPIARAFYDAPAAGAPFGHVSIPVVICFSLGVALHMVAGWILRGLNR
;
A
#
# COMPACT_ATOMS: atom_id res chain seq x y z
N MET A 1 8.36 -31.79 -10.92
CA MET A 1 7.61 -31.49 -9.68
C MET A 1 6.17 -31.25 -10.10
N ALA A 2 5.24 -32.13 -9.76
CA ALA A 2 3.84 -31.99 -10.15
C ALA A 2 3.27 -30.70 -9.53
N ALA A 3 2.81 -29.78 -10.35
CA ALA A 3 2.04 -28.64 -9.89
C ALA A 3 0.72 -29.18 -9.33
N GLN A 4 0.67 -29.37 -8.01
CA GLN A 4 -0.53 -29.82 -7.33
C GLN A 4 -1.58 -28.72 -7.48
N ALA A 5 -2.66 -29.03 -8.21
CA ALA A 5 -3.73 -28.08 -8.45
C ALA A 5 -4.30 -27.59 -7.11
N LEU A 6 -4.28 -26.28 -6.89
CA LEU A 6 -4.79 -25.66 -5.65
C LEU A 6 -6.28 -25.97 -5.49
N THR A 7 -6.69 -26.33 -4.28
CA THR A 7 -8.11 -26.49 -3.94
C THR A 7 -8.82 -25.15 -3.94
N ASP A 8 -10.15 -25.14 -4.05
CA ASP A 8 -10.92 -23.89 -4.08
C ASP A 8 -10.74 -23.08 -2.78
N ALA A 9 -10.64 -23.75 -1.64
CA ALA A 9 -10.33 -23.12 -0.35
C ALA A 9 -8.95 -22.44 -0.34
N GLN A 10 -7.94 -23.06 -0.95
CA GLN A 10 -6.60 -22.47 -1.06
C GLN A 10 -6.61 -21.24 -1.99
N LYS A 11 -7.35 -21.31 -3.10
CA LYS A 11 -7.52 -20.17 -4.02
C LYS A 11 -8.21 -19.00 -3.33
N GLU A 12 -9.26 -19.26 -2.56
CA GLU A 12 -9.97 -18.24 -1.81
C GLU A 12 -9.09 -17.61 -0.72
N GLN A 13 -8.32 -18.41 0.01
CA GLN A 13 -7.35 -17.90 0.99
C GLN A 13 -6.31 -16.97 0.36
N ILE A 14 -5.78 -17.32 -0.82
CA ILE A 14 -4.81 -16.48 -1.55
C ILE A 14 -5.44 -15.15 -1.96
N LYS A 15 -6.68 -15.18 -2.48
CA LYS A 15 -7.42 -13.96 -2.82
C LYS A 15 -7.63 -13.06 -1.61
N LEU A 16 -8.08 -13.62 -0.48
CA LEU A 16 -8.30 -12.87 0.76
C LEU A 16 -7.00 -12.22 1.26
N ARG A 17 -5.88 -12.95 1.22
CA ARG A 17 -4.56 -12.42 1.61
C ARG A 17 -4.11 -11.29 0.68
N ALA A 18 -4.29 -11.44 -0.63
CA ALA A 18 -3.97 -10.39 -1.58
C ALA A 18 -4.84 -9.14 -1.37
N THR A 19 -6.15 -9.31 -1.18
CA THR A 19 -7.07 -8.21 -0.84
C THR A 19 -6.67 -7.51 0.46
N PHE A 20 -6.29 -8.28 1.49
CA PHE A 20 -5.82 -7.72 2.75
C PHE A 20 -4.57 -6.86 2.59
N LEU A 21 -3.54 -7.37 1.89
CA LEU A 21 -2.32 -6.61 1.61
C LEU A 21 -2.59 -5.37 0.76
N ASN A 22 -3.48 -5.49 -0.23
CA ASN A 22 -3.93 -4.36 -1.03
C ASN A 22 -4.58 -3.27 -0.16
N ASN A 23 -5.46 -3.65 0.75
CA ASN A 23 -6.16 -2.72 1.64
C ASN A 23 -5.20 -2.04 2.63
N ILE A 24 -4.17 -2.75 3.11
CA ILE A 24 -3.08 -2.13 3.88
C ILE A 24 -2.35 -1.10 3.02
N GLY A 25 -1.98 -1.44 1.79
CA GLY A 25 -1.31 -0.51 0.87
C GLY A 25 -2.12 0.76 0.63
N VAL A 26 -3.43 0.62 0.39
CA VAL A 26 -4.36 1.77 0.27
C VAL A 26 -4.40 2.58 1.56
N GLY A 27 -4.49 1.93 2.73
CA GLY A 27 -4.49 2.61 4.03
C GLY A 27 -3.21 3.40 4.29
N VAL A 28 -2.05 2.84 3.94
CA VAL A 28 -0.75 3.51 4.05
C VAL A 28 -0.68 4.73 3.13
N ILE A 29 -1.18 4.64 1.90
CA ILE A 29 -1.24 5.78 0.98
C ILE A 29 -2.20 6.83 1.55
N LEU A 30 -3.42 6.43 1.93
CA LEU A 30 -4.43 7.35 2.42
C LEU A 30 -3.93 8.13 3.63
N ILE A 31 -3.43 7.44 4.65
CA ILE A 31 -3.00 8.09 5.89
C ILE A 31 -1.63 8.75 5.69
N GLY A 32 -0.65 8.03 5.16
CA GLY A 32 0.74 8.48 5.07
C GLY A 32 0.98 9.56 4.01
N VAL A 33 0.11 9.70 3.02
CA VAL A 33 0.19 10.77 2.02
C VAL A 33 -0.78 11.91 2.32
N PHE A 34 -2.07 11.63 2.59
CA PHE A 34 -3.03 12.72 2.75
C PHE A 34 -2.90 13.43 4.10
N THR A 35 -2.50 12.76 5.18
CA THR A 35 -2.32 13.42 6.49
C THR A 35 -1.26 14.52 6.45
N PRO A 36 -0.02 14.29 5.98
CA PRO A 36 0.97 15.37 5.89
C PRO A 36 0.58 16.47 4.89
N ILE A 37 -0.13 16.14 3.81
CA ILE A 37 -0.69 17.14 2.89
C ILE A 37 -1.73 18.01 3.62
N ALA A 38 -2.69 17.40 4.30
CA ALA A 38 -3.70 18.12 5.07
C ALA A 38 -3.05 19.00 6.14
N ARG A 39 -2.02 18.51 6.84
CA ARG A 39 -1.24 19.32 7.79
C ARG A 39 -0.58 20.51 7.10
N ALA A 40 0.01 20.34 5.92
CA ALA A 40 0.61 21.43 5.15
C ALA A 40 -0.41 22.52 4.74
N PHE A 41 -1.65 22.14 4.42
CA PHE A 41 -2.70 23.08 4.02
C PHE A 41 -3.43 23.74 5.19
N TYR A 42 -3.69 23.00 6.28
CA TYR A 42 -4.57 23.45 7.37
C TYR A 42 -3.83 23.93 8.64
N ASP A 43 -2.58 23.51 8.89
CA ASP A 43 -1.81 23.90 10.08
C ASP A 43 -0.80 25.03 9.84
N ALA A 44 -0.92 25.79 8.74
CA ALA A 44 -0.05 26.95 8.52
C ALA A 44 -0.35 28.06 9.55
N PRO A 45 0.49 28.23 10.59
CA PRO A 45 1.33 29.43 10.65
C PRO A 45 2.70 29.15 11.34
N ALA A 46 3.73 28.80 10.57
CA ALA A 46 5.14 29.01 10.95
C ALA A 46 6.03 28.88 9.71
N ALA A 47 6.45 30.01 9.17
CA ALA A 47 7.27 30.16 7.98
C ALA A 47 8.71 29.60 8.12
N GLY A 48 8.87 28.31 8.44
CA GLY A 48 10.19 27.72 8.65
C GLY A 48 10.28 26.20 8.76
N ALA A 49 9.17 25.45 8.70
CA ALA A 49 9.27 23.99 8.65
C ALA A 49 9.94 23.55 7.32
N PRO A 50 11.08 22.84 7.34
CA PRO A 50 11.76 22.46 6.11
C PRO A 50 10.83 21.56 5.28
N PHE A 51 10.66 21.87 3.99
CA PHE A 51 9.88 21.08 3.02
C PHE A 51 10.13 19.55 3.14
N GLY A 52 11.35 19.16 3.52
CA GLY A 52 11.73 17.78 3.79
C GLY A 52 10.88 17.03 4.83
N HIS A 53 10.35 17.69 5.85
CA HIS A 53 9.53 17.04 6.89
C HIS A 53 8.18 16.54 6.36
N VAL A 54 7.68 17.17 5.29
CA VAL A 54 6.43 16.77 4.64
C VAL A 54 6.71 15.82 3.48
N SER A 55 7.74 16.07 2.68
CA SER A 55 8.01 15.30 1.47
C SER A 55 8.57 13.90 1.74
N ILE A 56 9.42 13.73 2.76
CA ILE A 56 10.02 12.43 3.10
C ILE A 56 8.97 11.38 3.48
N PRO A 57 8.06 11.62 4.46
CA PRO A 57 7.06 10.62 4.82
C PRO A 57 6.09 10.32 3.68
N VAL A 58 5.73 11.34 2.87
CA VAL A 58 4.89 11.15 1.68
C VAL A 58 5.54 10.17 0.69
N VAL A 59 6.82 10.37 0.35
CA VAL A 59 7.53 9.50 -0.60
C VAL A 59 7.67 8.08 -0.06
N ILE A 60 8.00 7.92 1.23
CA ILE A 60 8.14 6.61 1.88
C ILE A 60 6.80 5.87 1.91
N CYS A 61 5.74 6.50 2.40
CA CYS A 61 4.42 5.89 2.50
C CYS A 61 3.82 5.58 1.14
N PHE A 62 4.00 6.48 0.15
CA PHE A 62 3.56 6.22 -1.22
C PHE A 62 4.30 5.02 -1.82
N SER A 63 5.63 4.98 -1.71
CA SER A 63 6.44 3.87 -2.24
C SER A 63 6.08 2.54 -1.58
N LEU A 64 5.89 2.54 -0.26
CA LEU A 64 5.49 1.35 0.48
C LEU A 64 4.09 0.87 0.10
N GLY A 65 3.13 1.78 -0.03
CA GLY A 65 1.77 1.45 -0.46
C GLY A 65 1.72 0.90 -1.88
N VAL A 66 2.48 1.49 -2.81
CA VAL A 66 2.63 0.98 -4.18
C VAL A 66 3.27 -0.40 -4.18
N ALA A 67 4.34 -0.61 -3.41
CA ALA A 67 4.99 -1.92 -3.31
C ALA A 67 4.02 -2.99 -2.79
N LEU A 68 3.24 -2.68 -1.75
CA LEU A 68 2.22 -3.59 -1.21
C LEU A 68 1.11 -3.91 -2.24
N HIS A 69 0.67 -2.90 -2.98
CA HIS A 69 -0.30 -3.07 -4.07
C HIS A 69 0.26 -3.99 -5.18
N MET A 70 1.51 -3.78 -5.59
CA MET A 70 2.16 -4.61 -6.61
C MET A 70 2.35 -6.06 -6.14
N VAL A 71 2.76 -6.26 -4.89
CA VAL A 71 2.91 -7.60 -4.29
C VAL A 71 1.56 -8.32 -4.24
N ALA A 72 0.48 -7.64 -3.82
CA ALA A 72 -0.87 -8.20 -3.86
C ALA A 72 -1.29 -8.61 -5.28
N GLY A 73 -1.01 -7.74 -6.28
CA GLY A 73 -1.29 -8.04 -7.68
C GLY A 73 -0.48 -9.22 -8.22
N TRP A 74 0.78 -9.37 -7.81
CA TRP A 74 1.62 -10.50 -8.19
C TRP A 74 1.13 -11.82 -7.57
N ILE A 75 0.72 -11.80 -6.30
CA ILE A 75 0.13 -12.97 -5.62
C ILE A 75 -1.14 -13.43 -6.35
N LEU A 76 -1.99 -12.50 -6.80
CA LEU A 76 -3.19 -12.81 -7.59
C LEU A 76 -2.86 -13.34 -8.98
N ARG A 77 -1.87 -12.77 -9.67
CA ARG A 77 -1.42 -13.25 -10.99
C ARG A 77 -0.85 -14.66 -10.95
N GLY A 78 -0.20 -15.03 -9.84
CA GLY A 78 0.28 -16.39 -9.61
C GLY A 78 -0.84 -17.44 -9.47
N LEU A 79 -2.08 -17.01 -9.24
CA LEU A 79 -3.25 -17.89 -9.15
C LEU A 79 -3.91 -18.16 -10.51
N ASN A 80 -3.63 -17.33 -11.51
CA ASN A 80 -4.23 -17.40 -12.84
C ASN A 80 -3.32 -18.09 -13.88
N ARG A 81 -2.17 -18.61 -13.43
CA ARG A 81 -1.26 -19.49 -14.19
C ARG A 81 -1.39 -20.91 -13.64
#